data_AF-A0A1G2HXZ3-F1
#
_entry.id   AF-A0A1G2HXZ3-F1
#
_cell.length_a   1.000
_cell.length_b   1.000
_cell.length_c   1.000
_cell.angle_alpha   90.00
_cell.angle_beta   90.00
_cell.angle_gamma   90.00
#
_symmetry.space_group_name_H-M   'P 1'
#
loop_
_entity.id
_entity.type
_entity.pdbx_description
1 polymer ?
#
loop_
_entity_poly.entity_id
_entity_poly.type
_entity_poly.pdbx_seq_one_letter_code
_entity_poly.pdbx_strand_id
1 'polypeptide(L)'
;MKKTKTIWNWTISREELRNQVENYQDLKITKSYKRISVLIVSILLGFSIILALFGVYANIQDILYSLIIYIPILIFVYRGHRWAIITLIILWTVEKGYQLMLVGNIAPIIWWIIVMPYFYKALQVENERKRNIN
;
A
#
# COMPACT_ATOMS: atom_id res chain seq x y z
N MET A 1 -11.37 4.39 25.55
CA MET A 1 -12.19 4.65 24.33
C MET A 1 -11.63 3.84 23.17
N LYS A 2 -12.41 2.90 22.61
CA LYS A 2 -12.05 2.22 21.36
C LYS A 2 -12.06 3.27 20.23
N LYS A 3 -10.88 3.66 19.72
CA LYS A 3 -10.78 4.53 18.54
C LYS A 3 -11.48 3.81 17.38
N THR A 4 -12.49 4.45 16.81
CA THR A 4 -13.19 3.95 15.63
C THR A 4 -12.18 3.79 14.49
N LYS A 5 -12.22 2.63 13.80
CA LYS A 5 -11.38 2.36 12.63
C LYS A 5 -11.94 3.11 11.43
N THR A 6 -11.76 4.43 11.41
CA THR A 6 -12.04 5.25 10.23
C THR A 6 -10.88 5.15 9.25
N ILE A 7 -11.21 5.11 7.95
CA ILE A 7 -10.23 5.20 6.84
C ILE A 7 -9.38 6.48 6.91
N TRP A 8 -9.87 7.50 7.63
CA TRP A 8 -9.22 8.78 7.90
C TRP A 8 -8.17 8.74 9.01
N ASN A 9 -7.97 7.61 9.70
CA ASN A 9 -6.97 7.53 10.76
C ASN A 9 -5.61 7.11 10.20
N TRP A 10 -4.72 8.08 10.03
CA TRP A 10 -3.32 7.89 9.60
C TRP A 10 -2.39 7.41 10.72
N THR A 11 -2.86 7.45 11.97
CA THR A 11 -2.07 7.05 13.14
C THR A 11 -2.42 5.64 13.58
N ILE A 12 -1.41 4.89 13.98
CA ILE A 12 -1.59 3.61 14.67
C ILE A 12 -1.69 3.87 16.18
N SER A 13 -2.53 3.13 16.90
CA SER A 13 -2.51 3.19 18.37
C SER A 13 -1.25 2.49 18.90
N ARG A 14 -0.74 2.89 20.06
CA ARG A 14 0.44 2.23 20.66
C ARG A 14 0.23 0.73 20.89
N GLU A 15 -0.96 0.35 21.34
CA GLU A 15 -1.32 -1.05 21.55
C GLU A 15 -1.33 -1.85 20.24
N GLU A 16 -1.90 -1.27 19.17
CA GLU A 16 -1.92 -1.91 17.86
C GLU A 16 -0.53 -2.00 17.25
N LEU A 17 0.28 -0.95 17.38
CA LEU A 17 1.68 -0.92 16.94
C LEU A 17 2.51 -1.98 17.66
N ARG A 18 2.37 -2.07 18.98
CA ARG A 18 3.05 -3.10 19.78
C ARG A 18 2.65 -4.49 19.30
N ASN A 19 1.36 -4.74 19.12
CA ASN A 19 0.88 -6.02 18.60
C ASN A 19 1.41 -6.35 17.18
N GLN A 20 1.55 -5.34 16.30
CA GLN A 20 2.13 -5.52 14.97
C GLN A 20 3.62 -5.90 15.01
N VAL A 21 4.36 -5.37 15.99
CA VAL A 21 5.79 -5.63 16.16
C VAL A 21 6.03 -6.96 16.88
N GLU A 22 5.29 -7.26 17.95
CA GLU A 22 5.44 -8.49 18.73
C GLU A 22 4.98 -9.73 17.96
N ASN A 23 3.82 -9.67 17.29
CA ASN A 23 3.24 -10.79 16.53
C ASN A 23 3.54 -10.69 15.03
N TYR A 24 4.70 -10.12 14.68
CA TYR A 24 5.02 -9.69 13.32
C TYR A 24 4.91 -10.78 12.24
N GLN A 25 5.28 -12.03 12.58
CA GLN A 25 5.21 -13.17 11.66
C GLN A 25 3.83 -13.85 11.69
N ASP A 26 3.20 -13.89 12.87
CA ASP A 26 1.98 -14.65 13.16
C ASP A 26 0.69 -13.93 12.76
N LEU A 27 0.74 -12.61 12.57
CA LEU A 27 -0.42 -11.83 12.17
C LEU A 27 -0.91 -12.22 10.78
N LYS A 28 -2.19 -12.64 10.70
CA LYS A 28 -2.89 -12.91 9.43
C LYS A 28 -2.76 -11.76 8.44
N ILE A 29 -2.85 -12.08 7.14
CA ILE A 29 -2.75 -11.10 6.03
C ILE A 29 -3.70 -9.91 6.24
N THR A 30 -4.93 -10.16 6.72
CA THR A 30 -5.95 -9.12 6.96
C THR A 30 -5.69 -8.25 8.18
N LYS A 31 -4.69 -8.57 9.00
CA LYS A 31 -4.32 -7.81 10.20
C LYS A 31 -2.98 -7.10 10.05
N SER A 32 -2.05 -7.65 9.27
CA SER A 32 -0.70 -7.08 9.13
C SER A 32 -0.67 -5.93 8.13
N TYR A 33 -0.28 -4.73 8.55
CA TYR A 33 -0.30 -3.55 7.66
C TYR A 33 0.55 -3.71 6.41
N LYS A 34 1.71 -4.37 6.48
CA LYS A 34 2.53 -4.66 5.29
C LYS A 34 1.81 -5.61 4.32
N ARG A 35 1.13 -6.64 4.85
CA ARG A 35 0.42 -7.64 4.03
C ARG A 35 -0.86 -7.06 3.44
N ILE A 36 -1.56 -6.20 4.19
CA ILE A 36 -2.70 -5.42 3.68
C ILE A 36 -2.24 -4.49 2.55
N SER A 37 -1.10 -3.81 2.70
CA SER A 37 -0.54 -2.95 1.65
C SER A 37 -0.29 -3.73 0.36
N VAL A 38 0.32 -4.92 0.47
CA VAL A 38 0.53 -5.82 -0.69
C VAL A 38 -0.80 -6.26 -1.28
N LEU A 39 -1.76 -6.69 -0.45
CA LEU A 39 -3.05 -7.18 -0.90
C LEU A 39 -3.83 -6.11 -1.67
N ILE A 40 -3.87 -4.87 -1.17
CA ILE A 40 -4.57 -3.75 -1.82
C ILE A 40 -3.97 -3.51 -3.21
N VAL A 41 -2.65 -3.38 -3.31
CA VAL A 41 -1.99 -3.10 -4.59
C VAL A 41 -2.19 -4.27 -5.56
N SER A 42 -2.04 -5.51 -5.10
CA SER A 42 -2.27 -6.69 -5.95
C SER A 42 -3.71 -6.77 -6.48
N ILE A 43 -4.70 -6.46 -5.65
CA ILE A 43 -6.11 -6.43 -6.08
C ILE A 43 -6.33 -5.34 -7.12
N LEU A 44 -5.78 -4.13 -6.90
CA LEU A 44 -5.92 -3.03 -7.83
C LEU A 44 -5.23 -3.31 -9.17
N LEU A 45 -4.03 -3.91 -9.16
CA LEU A 45 -3.35 -4.36 -10.38
C LEU A 45 -4.16 -5.44 -11.11
N GLY A 46 -4.70 -6.42 -10.38
CA GLY A 46 -5.58 -7.44 -10.95
C GLY A 46 -6.83 -6.85 -11.60
N PHE A 47 -7.45 -5.87 -10.92
CA PHE A 47 -8.60 -5.15 -11.45
C PHE A 47 -8.24 -4.33 -12.70
N SER A 48 -7.08 -3.66 -12.72
CA SER A 48 -6.58 -2.97 -13.90
C SER A 48 -6.37 -3.90 -15.09
N ILE A 49 -5.81 -5.11 -14.86
CA ILE A 49 -5.64 -6.13 -15.92
C ILE A 49 -7.01 -6.49 -16.51
N ILE A 50 -7.99 -6.79 -15.65
CA ILE A 50 -9.35 -7.13 -16.10
C ILE A 50 -9.91 -6.00 -16.97
N LEU A 51 -9.84 -4.74 -16.53
CA LEU A 51 -10.34 -3.61 -17.31
C LEU A 51 -9.63 -3.41 -18.65
N ALA A 52 -8.33 -3.69 -18.72
CA ALA A 52 -7.58 -3.64 -19.98
C ALA A 52 -7.97 -4.74 -20.96
N LEU A 53 -8.29 -5.95 -20.48
CA LEU A 53 -8.79 -7.04 -21.34
C LEU A 53 -10.12 -6.67 -22.01
N PHE A 54 -10.93 -5.82 -21.39
CA PHE A 54 -12.16 -5.27 -21.97
C PHE A 54 -11.98 -3.92 -22.70
N GLY A 55 -10.75 -3.41 -22.81
CA GLY A 55 -10.44 -2.16 -23.53
C GLY A 55 -10.95 -0.88 -22.87
N VAL A 56 -11.26 -0.90 -21.57
CA VAL A 56 -11.95 0.22 -20.89
C VAL A 56 -10.99 1.26 -20.29
N TYR A 57 -9.76 0.87 -19.94
CA TYR A 57 -8.91 1.70 -19.05
C TYR A 57 -7.50 1.97 -19.57
N ALA A 58 -6.75 0.94 -19.96
CA ALA A 58 -5.36 1.07 -20.41
C ALA A 58 -5.04 -0.03 -21.41
N ASN A 59 -3.99 0.20 -22.22
CA ASN A 59 -3.44 -0.86 -23.06
C ASN A 59 -2.81 -1.93 -22.16
N ILE A 60 -2.95 -3.20 -22.54
CA ILE A 60 -2.34 -4.32 -21.81
C ILE A 60 -0.82 -4.16 -21.68
N GLN A 61 -0.15 -3.54 -22.66
CA GLN A 61 1.29 -3.30 -22.63
C GLN A 61 1.71 -2.39 -21.46
N ASP A 62 0.96 -1.31 -21.20
CA ASP A 62 1.24 -0.38 -20.09
C ASP A 62 1.10 -1.06 -18.73
N ILE A 63 0.14 -1.99 -18.63
CA ILE A 63 -0.06 -2.79 -17.43
C ILE A 63 1.09 -3.77 -17.21
N LEU A 64 1.57 -4.43 -18.27
CA LEU A 64 2.72 -5.32 -18.18
C LEU A 64 3.98 -4.59 -17.69
N TYR A 65 4.25 -3.38 -18.18
CA TYR A 65 5.34 -2.55 -17.66
C TYR A 65 5.15 -2.21 -16.18
N SER A 66 3.93 -1.87 -15.77
CA SER A 66 3.61 -1.61 -14.37
C SER A 66 3.88 -2.84 -13.49
N LEU A 67 3.53 -4.05 -13.96
CA LEU A 67 3.78 -5.29 -13.22
C LEU A 67 5.27 -5.56 -12.99
N ILE A 68 6.12 -5.29 -13.98
CA ILE A 68 7.58 -5.47 -13.87
C ILE A 68 8.15 -4.61 -12.73
N ILE A 69 7.59 -3.42 -12.51
CA ILE A 69 8.01 -2.51 -11.44
C ILE A 69 7.38 -2.89 -10.10
N TYR A 70 6.06 -3.12 -10.08
CA TYR A 70 5.34 -3.35 -8.83
C TYR A 70 5.64 -4.70 -8.19
N ILE A 71 5.77 -5.79 -8.97
CA ILE A 71 5.97 -7.14 -8.41
C ILE A 71 7.22 -7.22 -7.51
N PRO A 72 8.42 -6.77 -7.93
CA PRO A 72 9.60 -6.76 -7.08
C PRO A 72 9.38 -5.95 -5.80
N ILE A 73 8.81 -4.74 -5.91
CA ILE A 73 8.53 -3.87 -4.76
C ILE A 73 7.61 -4.59 -3.77
N LEU A 74 6.52 -5.19 -4.24
CA LEU A 74 5.56 -5.90 -3.40
C LEU A 74 6.17 -7.11 -2.70
N ILE A 75 7.07 -7.85 -3.35
CA ILE A 75 7.82 -8.95 -2.72
C ILE A 75 8.66 -8.41 -1.54
N PHE A 76 9.37 -7.31 -1.74
CA PHE A 76 10.18 -6.70 -0.67
C PHE A 76 9.33 -6.08 0.44
N VAL A 77 8.17 -5.49 0.12
CA VAL A 77 7.20 -5.00 1.11
C VAL A 77 6.65 -6.16 1.93
N TYR A 78 6.31 -7.29 1.30
CA TYR A 78 5.84 -8.49 1.99
C TYR A 78 6.88 -9.00 3.01
N ARG A 79 8.16 -8.95 2.62
CA ARG A 79 9.32 -9.28 3.48
C ARG A 79 9.62 -8.23 4.55
N GLY A 80 8.96 -7.07 4.55
CA GLY A 80 9.17 -6.02 5.55
C GLY A 80 10.40 -5.17 5.29
N HIS A 81 10.81 -5.00 4.03
CA HIS A 81 11.92 -4.13 3.70
C HIS A 81 11.49 -2.66 3.76
N ARG A 82 11.95 -1.91 4.77
CA ARG A 82 11.61 -0.48 4.98
C ARG A 82 11.72 0.34 3.69
N TRP A 83 12.81 0.20 2.95
CA TRP A 83 13.02 1.00 1.74
C TRP A 83 12.03 0.66 0.64
N ALA A 84 11.55 -0.60 0.55
CA ALA A 84 10.54 -0.95 -0.43
C ALA A 84 9.17 -0.33 -0.10
N ILE A 85 8.84 -0.17 1.20
CA ILE A 85 7.64 0.55 1.62
C ILE A 85 7.73 2.04 1.25
N ILE A 86 8.90 2.65 1.44
CA ILE A 86 9.15 4.03 1.03
C ILE A 86 9.03 4.17 -0.50
N THR A 87 9.64 3.27 -1.25
CA THR A 87 9.53 3.24 -2.72
C THR A 87 8.07 3.07 -3.15
N LEU A 88 7.31 2.19 -2.50
CA LEU A 88 5.89 2.00 -2.79
C LEU A 88 5.08 3.28 -2.56
N ILE A 89 5.35 3.99 -1.45
CA ILE A 89 4.72 5.28 -1.13
C ILE A 89 5.01 6.32 -2.22
N ILE A 90 6.28 6.45 -2.63
CA ILE A 90 6.70 7.40 -3.65
C ILE A 90 6.04 7.06 -4.98
N LEU A 91 6.15 5.81 -5.41
CA LEU A 91 5.59 5.34 -6.69
C LEU A 91 4.08 5.56 -6.75
N TRP A 92 3.35 5.17 -5.71
CA TRP A 92 1.91 5.39 -5.61
C TRP A 92 1.54 6.88 -5.68
N THR A 93 2.30 7.73 -4.99
CA THR A 93 2.03 9.18 -4.98
C THR A 93 2.31 9.81 -6.34
N VAL A 94 3.43 9.45 -6.99
CA VAL A 94 3.77 9.93 -8.34
C VAL A 94 2.71 9.49 -9.34
N GLU A 95 2.29 8.21 -9.29
CA GLU A 95 1.27 7.68 -10.19
C GLU A 95 -0.07 8.41 -10.04
N LYS A 96 -0.54 8.63 -8.80
CA LYS A 96 -1.80 9.37 -8.58
C LYS A 96 -1.68 10.84 -8.91
N GLY A 97 -0.52 11.46 -8.70
CA GLY A 97 -0.23 12.82 -9.17
C GLY A 97 -0.29 12.93 -10.70
N TYR A 98 0.35 11.99 -11.41
CA TYR A 98 0.31 11.93 -12.87
C TYR A 98 -1.11 11.68 -13.39
N GLN A 99 -1.86 10.74 -12.78
CA GLN A 99 -3.25 10.46 -13.15
C GLN A 99 -4.16 11.68 -12.92
N LEU A 100 -3.94 12.44 -11.85
CA LEU A 100 -4.66 13.68 -11.58
C LEU A 100 -4.43 14.72 -12.69
N MET A 101 -3.18 14.86 -13.16
CA MET A 101 -2.83 15.77 -14.26
C MET A 101 -3.47 15.36 -15.59
N LEU A 102 -3.62 14.06 -15.85
CA LEU A 102 -4.21 13.55 -17.09
C LEU A 102 -5.74 13.64 -17.12
N VAL A 103 -6.40 13.23 -16.03
CA VAL A 103 -7.86 13.05 -16.03
C VAL A 103 -8.60 14.29 -15.50
N GLY A 104 -7.92 15.13 -14.71
CA GLY A 104 -8.48 16.41 -14.22
C GLY A 104 -9.65 16.27 -13.24
N ASN A 105 -9.87 15.09 -12.65
CA ASN A 105 -10.92 14.85 -11.66
C ASN A 105 -10.37 14.40 -10.30
N ILE A 106 -11.22 14.39 -9.28
CA ILE A 106 -10.82 14.11 -7.89
C ILE A 106 -10.60 12.62 -7.57
N ALA A 107 -10.90 11.70 -8.50
CA ALA A 107 -10.83 10.26 -8.22
C ALA A 107 -9.42 9.78 -7.81
N PRO A 108 -8.31 10.21 -8.43
CA PRO A 108 -6.96 9.83 -8.01
C PRO A 108 -6.64 10.27 -6.57
N ILE A 109 -7.15 11.44 -6.15
CA ILE A 109 -6.97 11.96 -4.79
C ILE A 109 -7.73 11.10 -3.78
N ILE A 110 -8.97 10.72 -4.10
CA ILE A 110 -9.78 9.84 -3.25
C ILE A 110 -9.08 8.49 -3.04
N TRP A 111 -8.62 7.86 -4.12
CA TRP A 111 -7.88 6.61 -4.04
C TRP A 111 -6.57 6.75 -3.26
N TRP A 112 -5.87 7.87 -3.42
CA TRP A 112 -4.67 8.14 -2.65
C TRP A 112 -4.97 8.21 -1.14
N ILE A 113 -6.01 8.95 -0.73
CA ILE A 113 -6.42 9.09 0.67
C ILE A 113 -6.85 7.75 1.28
N ILE A 114 -7.50 6.88 0.53
CA ILE A 114 -7.97 5.57 1.02
C ILE A 114 -6.79 4.61 1.25
N VAL A 115 -5.84 4.56 0.32
CA VAL A 115 -4.78 3.55 0.31
C VAL A 115 -3.58 3.96 1.17
N MET A 116 -3.20 5.23 1.11
CA MET A 116 -1.98 5.74 1.74
C MET A 116 -1.87 5.51 3.26
N PRO A 117 -2.96 5.56 4.07
CA PRO A 117 -2.89 5.25 5.49
C PRO A 117 -2.35 3.84 5.79
N TYR A 118 -2.61 2.86 4.92
CA TYR A 118 -2.10 1.50 5.11
C TYR A 118 -0.59 1.42 4.88
N PHE A 119 -0.09 2.10 3.86
CA PHE A 119 1.34 2.16 3.56
C PHE A 119 2.10 2.88 4.66
N TYR A 120 1.56 4.00 5.12
CA TYR A 120 2.17 4.79 6.18
C TYR A 120 2.22 4.04 7.51
N LYS A 121 1.15 3.31 7.87
CA LYS A 121 1.15 2.44 9.05
C LYS A 121 2.13 1.27 8.91
N ALA A 122 2.25 0.67 7.72
CA ALA A 122 3.26 -0.35 7.47
C ALA A 122 4.68 0.20 7.72
N LEU A 123 4.96 1.43 7.29
CA LEU A 123 6.24 2.10 7.56
C LEU A 123 6.48 2.36 9.05
N GLN A 124 5.46 2.78 9.80
CA GLN A 124 5.55 2.97 11.26
C GLN A 124 5.91 1.66 11.97
N VAL A 125 5.27 0.54 11.59
CA VAL A 125 5.59 -0.79 12.13
C VAL A 125 7.04 -1.17 11.85
N GLU A 126 7.53 -0.96 10.63
CA GLU A 126 8.92 -1.29 10.29
C GLU A 126 9.95 -0.40 11.01
N ASN A 127 9.63 0.87 11.23
CA ASN A 127 10.51 1.78 11.96
C ASN A 127 10.62 1.37 13.44
N GLU A 128 9.50 1.08 14.10
CA GLU A 128 9.54 0.62 15.51
C GLU A 128 10.19 -0.76 15.65
N ARG A 129 9.93 -1.69 14.72
CA ARG A 129 10.59 -3.00 14.76
C ARG A 129 12.12 -2.84 14.69
N LYS A 130 12.62 -1.98 13.80
CA LYS A 130 14.07 -1.72 13.69
C LYS A 130 14.63 -1.01 14.92
N ARG A 131 13.85 -0.13 15.54
CA ARG A 131 14.25 0.56 16.76
C ARG A 131 14.36 -0.39 17.96
N ASN A 132 13.50 -1.40 18.05
CA ASN A 132 13.53 -2.37 19.16
C ASN A 132 14.61 -3.45 19.01
N ILE A 133 15.23 -3.58 17.83
CA ILE A 133 16.31 -4.54 17.56
C ILE A 133 17.70 -3.92 17.82
N ASN A 134 17.82 -2.59 17.77
CA ASN A 134 19.03 -1.83 18.06
C ASN A 134 19.05 -1.35 19.51
#